data_AF-A0A0N4XE33-F1
#
_entry.id   AF-A0A0N4XE33-F1
#
_cell.length_a   1.000
_cell.length_b   1.000
_cell.length_c   1.000
_cell.angle_alpha   90.00
_cell.angle_beta   90.00
_cell.angle_gamma   90.00
#
_symmetry.space_group_name_H-M   'P 1'
#
loop_
_entity.id
_entity.type
_entity.pdbx_description
1 polymer ?
#
loop_
_entity_poly.entity_id
_entity_poly.type
_entity_poly.pdbx_seq_one_letter_code
_entity_poly.pdbx_strand_id
1 'polypeptide(L)' 'MENCNEVLLPCLHSFCMACVAQEIEFRPRFSCPVCKARIQDPIENSWEVADPPHPSEVVTYLSKLSRK' A
#
# COMPACT_ATOMS: atom_id res chain seq x y z
N MET A 1 9.23 -4.31 14.93
CA MET A 1 8.92 -3.59 13.69
C MET A 1 7.43 -3.63 13.55
N GLU A 2 6.79 -2.49 13.81
CA GLU A 2 5.35 -2.34 13.71
C GLU A 2 4.93 -2.61 12.26
N ASN A 3 3.88 -3.41 12.10
CA ASN A 3 3.27 -3.72 10.82
C ASN A 3 2.86 -2.39 10.14
N CYS A 4 3.70 -1.90 9.23
CA CYS A 4 3.38 -0.76 8.37
C CYS A 4 2.48 -1.28 7.27
N ASN A 5 1.21 -1.53 7.58
CA ASN A 5 0.18 -1.75 6.56
C ASN A 5 0.14 -0.49 5.69
N GLU A 6 0.85 -0.52 4.57
CA GLU A 6 0.82 0.51 3.54
C GLU A 6 -0.42 0.28 2.67
N VAL A 7 -1.13 1.37 2.42
CA VAL A 7 -2.30 1.37 1.54
C VAL A 7 -1.97 2.13 0.27
N LEU A 8 -2.25 1.50 -0.87
CA LEU A 8 -2.18 2.11 -2.18
C LEU A 8 -3.54 2.71 -2.51
N LEU A 9 -3.61 4.04 -2.55
CA LEU A 9 -4.84 4.74 -2.91
C LEU A 9 -5.20 4.51 -4.40
N PRO A 10 -6.46 4.76 -4.82
CA PRO A 10 -6.87 4.68 -6.23
C PRO A 10 -6.07 5.56 -7.19
N CYS A 11 -5.41 6.60 -6.68
CA CYS A 11 -4.53 7.47 -7.44
C CYS A 11 -3.07 6.98 -7.50
N LEU A 12 -2.80 5.74 -7.08
CA LEU A 12 -1.50 5.05 -7.09
C LEU A 12 -0.41 5.69 -6.23
N HIS A 13 -0.79 6.52 -5.27
CA HIS A 13 0.14 7.00 -4.23
C HIS A 13 -0.07 6.17 -2.97
N SER A 14 1.03 5.73 -2.36
CA SER A 14 1.01 4.93 -1.14
C SER A 14 1.21 5.78 0.12
N PHE A 15 0.54 5.38 1.19
CA PHE A 15 0.67 5.98 2.52
C PHE A 15 0.52 4.91 3.59
N CYS A 16 0.97 5.19 4.81
CA CYS A 16 0.69 4.31 5.94
C CYS A 16 -0.82 4.32 6.27
N MET A 17 -1.40 3.16 6.62
CA MET A 17 -2.83 3.06 6.94
C MET A 17 -3.22 4.00 8.10
N ALA A 18 -2.36 4.14 9.12
CA ALA A 18 -2.59 5.07 10.22
C ALA A 18 -2.69 6.53 9.74
N CYS A 19 -1.87 6.92 8.78
CA CYS A 19 -1.82 8.24 8.19
C CYS A 19 -3.14 8.55 7.46
N VAL A 20 -3.65 7.57 6.70
CA VAL A 20 -4.92 7.69 5.97
C VAL A 20 -6.10 7.71 6.94
N ALA A 21 -6.12 6.82 7.94
CA ALA A 21 -7.17 6.73 8.94
C ALA A 21 -7.31 8.03 9.76
N GLN A 22 -6.19 8.61 10.19
CA GLN A 22 -6.19 9.89 10.90
C GLN A 22 -6.73 11.02 10.01
N GLU A 23 -6.32 11.06 8.75
CA GLU A 23 -6.74 12.12 7.83
C GLU A 23 -8.25 12.08 7.53
N ILE A 24 -8.83 10.89 7.36
CA ILE A 24 -10.28 10.73 7.11
C ILE A 24 -11.14 11.07 8.33
N GLU A 25 -10.62 10.88 9.56
CA GLU A 25 -11.33 11.19 10.81
C GLU A 25 -11.60 12.70 10.91
N PHE A 26 -10.61 13.53 10.58
CA PHE A 26 -10.73 14.98 10.66
C PHE A 26 -11.22 15.64 9.37
N ARG A 27 -11.12 14.95 8.22
CA ARG A 27 -11.50 15.49 6.90
C ARG A 27 -12.43 14.53 6.15
N PRO A 28 -13.77 14.74 6.20
CA PRO A 28 -14.73 13.89 5.47
C PRO A 28 -14.62 13.99 3.94
N ARG A 29 -13.77 14.87 3.42
CA ARG A 29 -13.46 15.01 1.98
C ARG A 29 -11.97 14.79 1.75
N PHE A 30 -11.54 13.55 1.92
CA PHE A 30 -10.16 13.17 1.71
C PHE A 30 -9.71 13.45 0.27
N SER A 31 -8.52 14.04 0.14
CA SER A 31 -7.85 14.27 -1.14
C SER A 31 -6.40 13.85 -1.01
N CYS A 32 -5.87 13.18 -2.03
CA CYS A 32 -4.48 12.74 -2.03
C CYS A 32 -3.53 13.93 -1.75
N PRO A 33 -2.64 13.83 -0.75
CA PRO A 33 -1.70 14.92 -0.44
C PRO A 33 -0.77 15.28 -1.60
N VAL A 34 -0.47 14.33 -2.49
CA VAL A 34 0.44 14.50 -3.63
C VAL A 34 -0.29 15.08 -4.85
N CYS A 35 -1.27 14.35 -5.40
CA CYS A 35 -1.91 14.72 -6.67
C CYS A 35 -3.25 15.44 -6.53
N LYS A 36 -3.75 15.62 -5.29
CA LYS A 36 -5.03 16.27 -4.97
C LYS A 36 -6.27 15.56 -5.53
N ALA A 37 -6.12 14.35 -6.06
CA ALA A 37 -7.26 13.52 -6.46
C ALA A 37 -8.19 13.31 -5.26
N ARG A 38 -9.48 13.60 -5.44
CA ARG A 38 -10.50 13.32 -4.43
C ARG A 38 -10.77 11.82 -4.43
N ILE A 39 -10.71 11.20 -3.26
CA ILE A 39 -10.94 9.77 -3.10
C ILE A 39 -12.10 9.58 -2.13
N GLN A 40 -13.09 8.80 -2.57
CA GLN A 40 -14.20 8.36 -1.74
C GLN A 40 -13.79 7.05 -1.05
N ASP A 41 -14.14 6.90 0.22
CA ASP A 41 -13.85 5.72 1.04
C ASP A 41 -12.40 5.21 0.89
N PRO A 42 -11.39 6.00 1.33
CA PRO A 42 -9.99 5.78 0.98
C PRO A 42 -9.40 4.48 1.50
N ILE A 43 -10.00 3.88 2.53
CA ILE A 43 -9.59 2.59 3.09
C ILE A 43 -10.20 1.46 2.25
N GLU A 44 -11.53 1.43 2.11
CA GLU A 44 -12.26 0.39 1.35
C GLU A 44 -11.83 0.31 -0.13
N ASN A 45 -11.49 1.45 -0.73
CA ASN A 45 -11.07 1.53 -2.13
C ASN A 45 -9.54 1.45 -2.32
N SER A 46 -8.77 1.22 -1.25
CA SER A 46 -7.32 1.05 -1.35
C SER A 46 -6.91 -0.41 -1.38
N TRP A 47 -5.72 -0.67 -1.92
CA TRP A 47 -5.11 -2.00 -1.89
C TRP A 47 -3.99 -2.04 -0.87
N GLU A 48 -3.94 -3.11 -0.08
CA GLU A 48 -2.79 -3.39 0.77
C GLU A 48 -1.58 -3.70 -0.10
N VAL A 49 -0.47 -3.02 0.17
CA VAL A 49 0.81 -3.32 -0.47
C VAL A 49 1.37 -4.57 0.21
N ALA A 50 1.48 -5.67 -0.54
CA ALA A 50 2.07 -6.89 -0.01
C ALA A 50 3.53 -6.64 0.39
N ASP A 51 3.94 -7.25 1.50
CA ASP A 51 5.33 -7.23 1.91
C ASP A 51 6.23 -7.78 0.80
N PRO A 52 7.42 -7.19 0.60
CA PRO A 52 8.42 -7.77 -0.29
C PRO A 52 8.70 -9.23 0.10
N PRO A 53 8.83 -10.16 -0.87
CA PRO A 53 9.12 -11.55 -0.56
C PRO A 53 10.47 -11.67 0.16
N HIS A 54 10.59 -12.64 1.06
CA HIS A 54 11.85 -12.85 1.76
C HIS A 54 12.95 -13.25 0.76
N PRO A 55 14.21 -12.77 0.88
CA PRO A 55 15.27 -13.06 -0.08
C PRO A 55 15.47 -14.56 -0.39
N SER A 56 15.25 -15.44 0.60
CA SER A 56 15.34 -16.90 0.41
C SER A 56 14.29 -17.45 -0.57
N GLU A 57 13.09 -16.87 -0.59
CA GLU A 57 12.01 -17.25 -1.51
C GLU A 57 12.40 -16.88 -2.94
N VAL A 58 12.94 -15.68 -3.11
CA VAL A 58 13.45 -15.21 -4.40
C VAL A 58 14.56 -16.13 -4.91
N VAL A 59 15.56 -16.46 -4.07
CA VAL A 59 16.65 -17.38 -4.44
C VAL A 59 16.11 -18.77 -4.83
N THR A 60 15.14 -19.28 -4.08
CA THR A 60 14.51 -20.58 -4.35
C THR A 60 13.79 -20.57 -5.70
N TYR A 61 13.04 -19.52 -6.00
CA TYR A 61 12.34 -19.35 -7.26
C TYR A 61 13.32 -19.28 -8.45
N LEU A 62 14.36 -18.44 -8.35
CA LEU A 62 15.37 -18.31 -9.39
C LEU A 62 16.09 -19.63 -9.66
N SER A 63 16.44 -20.37 -8.60
CA SER A 63 17.08 -21.69 -8.71
C SER A 63 16.22 -22.71 -9.45
N LYS A 64 14.89 -22.62 -9.33
CA LYS A 64 13.94 -23.47 -10.09
C LYS A 64 13.92 -23.09 -11.57
N LEU A 65 13.97 -21.81 -11.89
CA LEU A 65 13.98 -21.32 -13.28
C LEU A 65 15.26 -21.70 -14.03
N SER A 66 16.41 -21.64 -13.36
CA SER A 66 17.72 -21.98 -13.95
C SER A 66 17.94 -23.47 -14.22
N ARG A 67 17.00 -24.34 -13.84
CA ARG A 67 17.05 -25.80 -14.11
C ARG A 67 16.30 -26.20 -15.39
N LYS A 68 15.80 -25.23 -16.16
CA LYS A 68 15.34 -25.42 -17.55
C LYS A 68 16.43 -25.00 -18.52
#